data_AF-A0A068WF06-F1
#
_entry.id   AF-A0A068WF06-F1
#
_cell.length_a   1.000
_cell.length_b   1.000
_cell.length_c   1.000
_cell.angle_alpha   90.00
_cell.angle_beta   90.00
_cell.angle_gamma   90.00
#
_symmetry.space_group_name_H-M   'P 1'
#
loop_
_entity.id
_entity.type
_entity.pdbx_description
1 polymer ?
#
loop_
_entity_poly.entity_id
_entity_poly.type
_entity_poly.pdbx_seq_one_letter_code
_entity_poly.pdbx_strand_id
1 'polypeptide(L)'
;MTCSAIRRTFMKDLQHLCRTIDASTDGQASIVGIDEMTVKVLLRPKSGYNAHAEFLLTIKCCPTYPKACPDVSFDSPIFHPNIDPSDGAICLSLLSEWRSCYCLVDLVKAVLYVIDHPAFDSPNNRFGALKDPAQLSTNTARVLAGLPVKGRRFPPNRAWLEWARANGCLPTGEEEMEEAEEELRKREDLVQNWGDGVNVSATNMGSEAKVNRDSDCVNKSCKILQWKCAIKYCYLTALRVH
;
A
#
# COMPACT_ATOMS: atom_id res chain seq x y z
N MET A 1 -29.07 -21.22 23.62
CA MET A 1 -30.02 -20.76 22.58
C MET A 1 -29.49 -19.60 21.71
N THR A 2 -28.22 -19.18 21.83
CA THR A 2 -27.66 -18.00 21.14
C THR A 2 -27.16 -18.25 19.71
N CYS A 3 -26.71 -19.47 19.39
CA CYS A 3 -26.08 -19.83 18.11
C CYS A 3 -26.97 -19.60 16.87
N SER A 4 -28.30 -19.77 16.97
CA SER A 4 -29.19 -19.66 15.79
C SER A 4 -29.46 -18.22 15.34
N ALA A 5 -29.46 -17.25 16.27
CA ALA A 5 -29.69 -15.84 15.95
C ALA A 5 -28.44 -15.19 15.31
N ILE A 6 -27.25 -15.52 15.80
CA ILE A 6 -25.97 -15.06 15.26
C ILE A 6 -25.81 -15.53 13.81
N ARG A 7 -25.99 -16.83 13.58
CA ARG A 7 -25.94 -17.43 12.25
C ARG A 7 -26.95 -16.79 11.31
N ARG A 8 -28.16 -16.46 11.80
CA ARG A 8 -29.18 -15.77 10.98
C ARG A 8 -28.72 -14.38 10.53
N THR A 9 -28.13 -13.59 11.42
CA THR A 9 -27.67 -12.23 11.06
C THR A 9 -26.49 -12.28 10.08
N PHE A 10 -25.50 -13.13 10.33
CA PHE A 10 -24.41 -13.35 9.37
C PHE A 10 -24.93 -13.80 8.01
N MET A 11 -25.85 -14.77 7.96
CA MET A 11 -26.42 -15.23 6.70
C MET A 11 -27.21 -14.13 5.97
N LYS A 12 -27.89 -13.24 6.70
CA LYS A 12 -28.57 -12.08 6.11
C LYS A 12 -27.57 -11.11 5.48
N ASP A 13 -26.48 -10.78 6.19
CA ASP A 13 -25.45 -9.86 5.69
C ASP A 13 -24.66 -10.47 4.53
N LEU A 14 -24.39 -11.77 4.58
CA LEU A 14 -23.79 -12.52 3.49
C LEU A 14 -24.68 -12.50 2.24
N GLN A 15 -26.00 -12.73 2.39
CA GLN A 15 -26.93 -12.62 1.27
C GLN A 15 -26.98 -11.21 0.69
N HIS A 16 -26.92 -10.20 1.55
CA HIS A 16 -26.85 -8.81 1.11
C HIS A 16 -25.56 -8.57 0.31
N LEU A 17 -24.41 -8.96 0.86
CA LEU A 17 -23.11 -8.85 0.20
C LEU A 17 -23.10 -9.56 -1.17
N CYS A 18 -23.54 -10.82 -1.25
CA CYS A 18 -23.59 -11.57 -2.50
C CYS A 18 -24.41 -10.86 -3.59
N ARG A 19 -25.47 -10.14 -3.22
CA ARG A 19 -26.35 -9.44 -4.16
C ARG A 19 -25.81 -8.09 -4.59
N THR A 20 -25.09 -7.40 -3.70
CA THR A 20 -24.78 -5.98 -3.89
C THR A 20 -23.30 -5.70 -4.11
N ILE A 21 -22.38 -6.63 -3.80
CA ILE A 21 -20.93 -6.37 -3.80
C ILE A 21 -20.43 -5.76 -5.11
N ASP A 22 -20.84 -6.32 -6.25
CA ASP A 22 -20.42 -5.85 -7.57
C ASP A 22 -20.86 -4.41 -7.83
N ALA A 23 -22.17 -4.15 -7.83
CA ALA A 23 -22.72 -2.81 -8.05
C ALA A 23 -22.29 -1.78 -6.97
N SER A 24 -22.13 -2.24 -5.73
CA SER A 24 -21.76 -1.38 -4.59
C SER A 24 -20.30 -0.99 -4.57
N THR A 25 -19.44 -1.72 -5.29
CA THR A 25 -18.00 -1.45 -5.36
C THR A 25 -17.57 -1.05 -6.77
N ASP A 26 -18.53 -0.87 -7.70
CA ASP A 26 -18.25 -0.67 -9.12
C ASP A 26 -17.34 -1.78 -9.68
N GLY A 27 -17.62 -3.04 -9.35
CA GLY A 27 -16.84 -4.20 -9.81
C GLY A 27 -15.43 -4.31 -9.21
N GLN A 28 -15.10 -3.51 -8.19
CA GLN A 28 -13.81 -3.58 -7.50
C GLN A 28 -13.72 -4.72 -6.48
N ALA A 29 -14.80 -5.46 -6.23
CA ALA A 29 -14.77 -6.59 -5.30
C ALA A 29 -15.66 -7.74 -5.76
N SER A 30 -15.20 -8.97 -5.53
CA SER A 30 -15.97 -10.19 -5.79
C SER A 30 -15.72 -11.22 -4.70
N ILE A 31 -16.77 -11.94 -4.29
CA ILE A 31 -16.61 -13.06 -3.34
C ILE A 31 -15.99 -14.25 -4.06
N VAL A 32 -14.93 -14.82 -3.48
CA VAL A 32 -14.21 -15.97 -4.05
C VAL A 32 -14.26 -17.22 -3.17
N GLY A 33 -14.70 -17.08 -1.92
CA GLY A 33 -14.88 -18.21 -1.01
C GLY A 33 -15.76 -17.85 0.16
N ILE A 34 -16.52 -18.82 0.65
CA ILE A 34 -17.35 -18.70 1.85
C ILE A 34 -17.14 -19.99 2.63
N ASP A 35 -16.82 -19.88 3.91
CA ASP A 35 -16.66 -21.02 4.82
C ASP A 35 -17.18 -20.67 6.20
N GLU A 36 -18.16 -21.43 6.70
CA GLU A 36 -18.85 -21.18 7.97
C GLU A 36 -19.24 -19.70 8.21
N MET A 37 -18.43 -18.97 8.99
CA MET A 37 -18.59 -17.55 9.36
C MET A 37 -17.52 -16.66 8.72
N THR A 38 -16.86 -17.16 7.68
CA THR A 38 -15.73 -16.53 6.98
C THR A 38 -16.10 -16.28 5.52
N VAL A 39 -15.73 -15.10 5.02
CA VAL A 39 -15.90 -14.70 3.62
C VAL A 39 -14.55 -14.28 3.07
N LYS A 40 -14.17 -14.83 1.92
CA LYS A 40 -13.00 -14.41 1.16
C LYS A 40 -13.43 -13.53 0.00
N VAL A 41 -12.87 -12.33 -0.07
CA VAL A 41 -13.19 -11.31 -1.07
C VAL A 41 -11.93 -11.00 -1.85
N LEU A 42 -12.03 -11.03 -3.18
CA LEU A 42 -10.97 -10.57 -4.07
C LEU A 42 -11.24 -9.11 -4.43
N LEU A 43 -10.30 -8.23 -4.08
CA LEU A 43 -10.34 -6.80 -4.33
C LEU A 43 -9.53 -6.46 -5.58
N ARG A 44 -10.04 -5.52 -6.38
CA ARG A 44 -9.47 -5.02 -7.63
C ARG A 44 -9.53 -3.49 -7.67
N PRO A 45 -8.67 -2.80 -6.92
CA PRO A 45 -8.64 -1.34 -6.94
C PRO A 45 -8.48 -0.82 -8.37
N LYS A 46 -9.29 0.17 -8.73
CA LYS A 46 -9.24 0.82 -10.06
C LYS A 46 -8.37 2.09 -10.08
N SER A 47 -8.10 2.66 -8.92
CA SER A 47 -7.37 3.92 -8.74
C SER A 47 -6.29 3.79 -7.66
N GLY A 48 -5.53 4.88 -7.50
CA GLY A 48 -4.47 4.97 -6.49
C GLY A 48 -3.23 4.15 -6.83
N TYR A 49 -2.33 4.04 -5.85
CA TYR A 49 -1.03 3.35 -6.00
C TYR A 49 -1.17 1.85 -6.26
N ASN A 50 -2.31 1.27 -5.87
CA ASN A 50 -2.61 -0.15 -5.95
C ASN A 50 -3.54 -0.50 -7.13
N ALA A 51 -3.76 0.43 -8.07
CA ALA A 51 -4.59 0.19 -9.25
C ALA A 51 -4.08 -1.03 -10.05
N HIS A 52 -5.01 -1.80 -10.61
CA HIS A 52 -4.75 -3.01 -11.44
C HIS A 52 -4.20 -4.23 -10.69
N ALA A 53 -3.93 -4.11 -9.39
CA ALA A 53 -3.57 -5.24 -8.57
C ALA A 53 -4.80 -6.02 -8.10
N GLU A 54 -4.58 -7.28 -7.77
CA GLU A 54 -5.59 -8.14 -7.12
C GLU A 54 -5.17 -8.50 -5.69
N PHE A 55 -6.03 -8.26 -4.71
CA PHE A 55 -5.75 -8.59 -3.31
C PHE A 55 -6.82 -9.49 -2.71
N LEU A 56 -6.39 -10.59 -2.11
CA LEU A 56 -7.27 -11.48 -1.36
C LEU A 56 -7.43 -10.99 0.08
N LEU A 57 -8.68 -10.73 0.47
CA LEU A 57 -9.10 -10.31 1.80
C LEU A 57 -9.87 -11.44 2.48
N THR A 58 -9.55 -11.75 3.73
CA THR A 58 -10.31 -12.66 4.58
C THR A 58 -11.08 -11.86 5.63
N ILE A 59 -12.40 -12.07 5.69
CA ILE A 59 -13.29 -11.49 6.71
C ILE A 59 -13.86 -12.63 7.54
N LYS A 60 -13.54 -12.68 8.84
CA LYS A 60 -14.00 -13.70 9.77
C LYS A 60 -14.93 -13.10 10.81
N CYS A 61 -16.19 -13.48 10.77
CA CYS A 61 -17.18 -13.05 11.75
C CYS A 61 -17.07 -13.89 13.02
N CYS A 62 -16.81 -13.24 14.15
CA CYS A 62 -16.78 -13.89 15.45
C CYS A 62 -18.18 -14.35 15.91
N PRO A 63 -18.28 -15.24 16.90
CA PRO A 63 -19.57 -15.67 17.45
C PRO A 63 -20.41 -14.54 18.07
N THR A 64 -19.84 -13.37 18.35
CA THR A 64 -20.56 -12.21 18.88
C THR A 64 -20.98 -11.23 17.80
N TYR A 65 -20.72 -11.51 16.52
CA TYR A 65 -21.19 -10.71 15.39
C TYR A 65 -22.73 -10.61 15.37
N PRO A 66 -23.32 -9.42 15.06
CA PRO A 66 -22.67 -8.16 14.66
C PRO A 66 -22.40 -7.21 15.85
N LYS A 67 -22.48 -7.68 17.10
CA LYS A 67 -22.17 -6.82 18.26
C LYS A 67 -20.69 -6.47 18.32
N ALA A 68 -19.83 -7.47 18.08
CA ALA A 68 -18.43 -7.25 17.83
C ALA A 68 -18.15 -7.17 16.33
N CYS A 69 -17.09 -6.46 15.97
CA CYS A 69 -16.59 -6.41 14.60
C CYS A 69 -16.10 -7.80 14.13
N PRO A 70 -16.05 -8.03 12.81
CA PRO A 70 -15.32 -9.15 12.26
C PRO A 70 -13.80 -8.91 12.32
N ASP A 71 -13.04 -9.99 12.36
CA ASP A 71 -11.59 -9.97 12.13
C ASP A 71 -11.34 -9.86 10.63
N VAL A 72 -10.42 -8.98 10.22
CA VAL A 72 -10.15 -8.70 8.81
C VAL A 72 -8.65 -8.65 8.55
N SER A 73 -8.20 -9.42 7.56
CA SER A 73 -6.79 -9.46 7.18
C SER A 73 -6.62 -9.67 5.68
N PHE A 74 -5.51 -9.15 5.14
CA PHE A 74 -5.07 -9.46 3.79
C PHE A 74 -4.30 -10.78 3.77
N ASP A 75 -4.74 -11.70 2.90
CA ASP A 75 -4.00 -12.91 2.57
C ASP A 75 -2.89 -12.59 1.53
N SER A 76 -3.05 -11.50 0.77
CA SER A 76 -2.10 -11.05 -0.26
C SER A 76 -1.16 -9.97 0.26
N PRO A 77 0.12 -9.97 -0.12
CA PRO A 77 1.04 -8.87 0.21
C PRO A 77 0.56 -7.55 -0.38
N ILE A 78 0.60 -6.50 0.43
CA ILE A 78 0.30 -5.12 0.02
C ILE A 78 1.23 -4.17 0.75
N PHE A 79 1.82 -3.22 0.02
CA PHE A 79 2.60 -2.14 0.63
C PHE A 79 1.64 -1.01 1.02
N HIS A 80 1.37 -0.86 2.32
CA HIS A 80 0.43 0.15 2.80
C HIS A 80 0.75 0.61 4.23
N PRO A 81 0.64 1.92 4.56
CA PRO A 81 0.92 2.42 5.91
C PRO A 81 -0.05 1.87 6.97
N ASN A 82 -1.28 1.53 6.60
CA ASN A 82 -2.31 1.04 7.52
C ASN A 82 -2.59 -0.47 7.42
N ILE A 83 -1.74 -1.24 6.72
CA ILE A 83 -1.87 -2.70 6.62
C ILE A 83 -0.52 -3.33 6.98
N ASP A 84 -0.48 -4.16 8.01
CA ASP A 84 0.75 -4.81 8.42
C ASP A 84 1.14 -5.91 7.40
N PRO A 85 2.36 -5.89 6.86
CA PRO A 85 2.80 -6.84 5.84
C PRO A 85 3.13 -8.24 6.39
N SER A 86 3.03 -8.47 7.70
CA SER A 86 3.42 -9.72 8.36
C SER A 86 2.22 -10.63 8.59
N ASP A 87 1.10 -10.07 9.01
CA ASP A 87 -0.16 -10.80 9.28
C ASP A 87 -1.35 -10.28 8.45
N GLY A 88 -1.17 -9.20 7.68
CA GLY A 88 -2.22 -8.59 6.86
C GLY A 88 -3.22 -7.77 7.65
N ALA A 89 -2.97 -7.49 8.94
CA ALA A 89 -3.90 -6.77 9.81
C ALA A 89 -4.10 -5.32 9.37
N ILE A 90 -5.37 -4.88 9.36
CA ILE A 90 -5.77 -3.56 8.88
C ILE A 90 -6.09 -2.65 10.05
N CYS A 91 -5.48 -1.45 10.08
CA CYS A 91 -5.93 -0.37 10.94
C CYS A 91 -7.00 0.45 10.21
N LEU A 92 -8.27 0.16 10.50
CA LEU A 92 -9.43 0.81 9.88
C LEU A 92 -10.35 1.37 10.98
N SER A 93 -10.67 2.65 10.94
CA SER A 93 -11.51 3.33 11.94
C SER A 93 -12.90 2.70 12.09
N LEU A 94 -13.47 2.19 10.99
CA LEU A 94 -14.75 1.48 11.02
C LEU A 94 -14.71 0.22 11.91
N LEU A 95 -13.55 -0.45 12.03
CA LEU A 95 -13.39 -1.61 12.92
C LEU A 95 -13.31 -1.18 14.40
N SER A 96 -12.63 -0.07 14.70
CA SER A 96 -12.55 0.47 16.07
C SER A 96 -13.85 1.09 16.55
N GLU A 97 -14.62 1.68 15.65
CA GLU A 97 -15.92 2.33 15.94
C GLU A 97 -17.11 1.49 15.49
N TRP A 98 -16.92 0.16 15.44
CA TRP A 98 -17.89 -0.76 14.90
C TRP A 98 -19.26 -0.63 15.58
N ARG A 99 -20.30 -0.58 14.76
CA ARG A 99 -21.70 -0.59 15.19
C ARG A 99 -22.41 -1.74 14.50
N SER A 100 -23.34 -2.39 15.21
CA SER A 100 -24.13 -3.52 14.68
C SER A 100 -25.04 -3.18 13.50
N CYS A 101 -25.12 -1.91 13.11
CA CYS A 101 -25.80 -1.45 11.90
C CYS A 101 -24.92 -1.55 10.65
N TYR A 102 -23.59 -1.62 10.79
CA TYR A 102 -22.68 -1.85 9.67
C TYR A 102 -22.77 -3.31 9.24
N CYS A 103 -22.71 -3.53 7.93
CA CYS A 103 -22.72 -4.87 7.34
C CYS A 103 -21.46 -5.13 6.52
N LEU A 104 -21.32 -6.36 6.02
CA LEU A 104 -20.13 -6.79 5.29
C LEU A 104 -19.83 -5.95 4.04
N VAL A 105 -20.85 -5.39 3.37
CA VAL A 105 -20.63 -4.53 2.19
C VAL A 105 -20.02 -3.19 2.58
N ASP A 106 -20.41 -2.63 3.73
CA ASP A 106 -19.85 -1.37 4.25
C ASP A 106 -18.38 -1.54 4.60
N LEU A 107 -18.05 -2.70 5.20
CA LEU A 107 -16.68 -3.08 5.48
C LEU A 107 -15.83 -3.21 4.21
N VAL A 108 -16.31 -3.91 3.17
CA VAL A 108 -15.57 -4.03 1.90
C VAL A 108 -15.33 -2.66 1.25
N LYS A 109 -16.33 -1.77 1.26
CA LYS A 109 -16.18 -0.39 0.78
C LYS A 109 -15.14 0.39 1.59
N ALA A 110 -15.17 0.26 2.91
CA ALA A 110 -14.23 0.95 3.78
C ALA A 110 -12.79 0.44 3.59
N VAL A 111 -12.60 -0.86 3.35
CA VAL A 111 -11.29 -1.42 2.98
C VAL A 111 -10.80 -0.86 1.64
N LEU A 112 -11.65 -0.83 0.61
CA LEU A 112 -11.30 -0.21 -0.68
C LEU A 112 -10.93 1.28 -0.53
N TYR A 113 -11.68 2.00 0.30
CA TYR A 113 -11.39 3.41 0.59
C TYR A 113 -10.01 3.59 1.23
N VAL A 114 -9.65 2.76 2.22
CA VAL A 114 -8.33 2.82 2.87
C VAL A 114 -7.21 2.51 1.88
N ILE A 115 -7.38 1.54 0.98
CA ILE A 115 -6.38 1.25 -0.06
C ILE A 115 -6.11 2.47 -0.96
N ASP A 116 -7.16 3.24 -1.28
CA ASP A 116 -7.09 4.42 -2.15
C ASP A 116 -6.64 5.68 -1.40
N HIS A 117 -6.89 5.75 -0.08
CA HIS A 117 -6.58 6.90 0.79
C HIS A 117 -5.71 6.49 1.99
N PRO A 118 -4.40 6.23 1.79
CA PRO A 118 -3.49 5.87 2.86
C PRO A 118 -3.38 6.97 3.92
N ALA A 119 -3.51 6.61 5.20
CA ALA A 119 -3.33 7.53 6.32
C ALA A 119 -1.88 7.49 6.83
N PHE A 120 -1.09 8.51 6.49
CA PHE A 120 0.35 8.59 6.79
C PHE A 120 0.68 9.05 8.22
N ASP A 121 -0.24 9.76 8.88
CA ASP A 121 0.01 10.33 10.21
C ASP A 121 0.00 9.27 11.32
N SER A 122 -0.51 8.07 11.04
CA SER A 122 -0.63 6.99 12.00
C SER A 122 -0.47 5.62 11.32
N PRO A 123 0.74 5.31 10.82
CA PRO A 123 1.00 4.01 10.23
C PRO A 123 0.92 2.95 11.32
N ASN A 124 0.27 1.82 11.04
CA ASN A 124 0.18 0.71 11.99
C ASN A 124 1.43 -0.19 11.94
N ASN A 125 2.32 0.02 10.98
CA ASN A 125 3.52 -0.78 10.80
C ASN A 125 4.71 0.06 10.30
N ARG A 126 5.93 -0.35 10.68
CA ARG A 126 7.18 0.36 10.30
C ARG A 126 7.54 0.21 8.83
N PHE A 127 7.00 -0.80 8.15
CA PHE A 127 7.33 -1.10 6.76
C PHE A 127 6.66 -0.13 5.79
N GLY A 128 5.39 0.21 6.04
CA GLY A 128 4.63 1.23 5.31
C GLY A 128 4.90 2.66 5.80
N ALA A 129 5.61 2.85 6.91
CA ALA A 129 6.03 4.17 7.36
C ALA A 129 7.07 4.77 6.38
N LEU A 130 6.76 5.92 5.80
CA LEU A 130 7.60 6.62 4.84
C LEU A 130 7.96 8.01 5.37
N LYS A 131 9.21 8.44 5.11
CA LYS A 131 9.64 9.82 5.40
C LYS A 131 9.16 10.78 4.32
N ASP A 132 9.18 10.31 3.07
CA ASP A 132 8.68 11.04 1.91
C ASP A 132 7.51 10.27 1.27
N PRO A 133 6.30 10.85 1.20
CA PRO A 133 5.16 10.25 0.50
C PRO A 133 5.43 9.92 -0.98
N ALA A 134 6.37 10.59 -1.64
CA ALA A 134 6.74 10.29 -3.03
C ALA A 134 7.26 8.86 -3.20
N GLN A 135 7.91 8.30 -2.18
CA GLN A 135 8.40 6.92 -2.17
C GLN A 135 7.28 5.87 -2.16
N LEU A 136 6.03 6.26 -1.87
CA LEU A 136 4.91 5.32 -1.81
C LEU A 136 4.66 4.66 -3.16
N SER A 137 4.67 5.45 -4.23
CA SER A 137 4.43 4.94 -5.59
C SER A 137 5.51 3.93 -5.99
N THR A 138 6.78 4.26 -5.79
CA THR A 138 7.92 3.41 -6.12
C THR A 138 7.90 2.12 -5.29
N ASN A 139 7.76 2.22 -3.97
CA ASN A 139 7.74 1.04 -3.10
C ASN A 139 6.54 0.13 -3.37
N THR A 140 5.38 0.71 -3.65
CA THR A 140 4.18 -0.07 -4.03
C THR A 140 4.42 -0.82 -5.32
N ALA A 141 4.87 -0.15 -6.39
CA ALA A 141 5.18 -0.79 -7.67
C ALA A 141 6.23 -1.90 -7.53
N ARG A 142 7.26 -1.69 -6.70
CA ARG A 142 8.31 -2.68 -6.44
C ARG A 142 7.79 -3.90 -5.68
N VAL A 143 6.98 -3.71 -4.64
CA VAL A 143 6.31 -4.84 -3.94
C VAL A 143 5.40 -5.60 -4.90
N LEU A 144 4.59 -4.91 -5.72
CA LEU A 144 3.71 -5.55 -6.70
C LEU A 144 4.50 -6.31 -7.78
N ALA A 145 5.67 -5.81 -8.17
CA ALA A 145 6.60 -6.51 -9.05
C ALA A 145 7.36 -7.68 -8.38
N GLY A 146 7.20 -7.87 -7.07
CA GLY A 146 7.95 -8.86 -6.29
C GLY A 146 9.42 -8.51 -6.10
N LEU A 147 9.80 -7.25 -6.27
CA LEU A 147 11.15 -6.75 -6.02
C LEU A 147 11.36 -6.48 -4.51
N PRO A 148 12.61 -6.48 -4.02
CA PRO A 148 12.88 -6.17 -2.64
C PRO A 148 12.55 -4.71 -2.31
N VAL A 149 11.93 -4.48 -1.16
CA VAL A 149 11.69 -3.16 -0.58
C VAL A 149 12.07 -3.23 0.89
N LYS A 150 12.92 -2.30 1.35
CA LYS A 150 13.42 -2.26 2.75
C LYS A 150 13.93 -3.63 3.25
N GLY A 151 14.65 -4.35 2.40
CA GLY A 151 15.22 -5.68 2.71
C GLY A 151 14.21 -6.84 2.74
N ARG A 152 12.92 -6.61 2.48
CA ARG A 152 11.89 -7.65 2.40
C ARG A 152 11.48 -7.90 0.95
N ARG A 153 11.21 -9.15 0.61
CA ARG A 153 10.67 -9.57 -0.70
C ARG A 153 9.35 -10.30 -0.50
N PHE A 154 8.39 -10.03 -1.38
CA PHE A 154 7.07 -10.64 -1.37
C PHE A 154 6.78 -11.31 -2.72
N PRO A 155 5.87 -12.29 -2.78
CA PRO A 155 5.35 -12.80 -4.04
C PRO A 155 4.79 -11.67 -4.91
N PRO A 156 5.06 -11.66 -6.23
CA PRO A 156 4.56 -10.62 -7.13
C PRO A 156 3.04 -10.72 -7.28
N ASN A 157 2.41 -9.56 -7.47
CA ASN A 157 1.00 -9.47 -7.83
C ASN A 157 0.85 -9.75 -9.34
N ARG A 158 0.27 -10.90 -9.68
CA ARG A 158 0.20 -11.36 -11.08
C ARG A 158 -0.60 -10.43 -11.98
N ALA A 159 -1.78 -10.00 -11.54
CA ALA A 159 -2.64 -9.10 -12.29
C ALA A 159 -1.95 -7.76 -12.57
N TRP A 160 -1.30 -7.19 -11.54
CA TRP A 160 -0.55 -5.96 -11.70
C TRP A 160 0.64 -6.14 -12.64
N LEU A 161 1.39 -7.24 -12.52
CA LEU A 161 2.58 -7.51 -13.35
C LEU A 161 2.22 -7.67 -14.83
N GLU A 162 1.11 -8.35 -15.12
CA GLU A 162 0.57 -8.49 -16.48
C GLU A 162 0.18 -7.12 -17.05
N TRP A 163 -0.54 -6.31 -16.28
CA TRP A 163 -0.89 -4.94 -16.66
C TRP A 163 0.35 -4.05 -16.88
N ALA A 164 1.31 -4.08 -15.96
CA ALA A 164 2.52 -3.27 -16.03
C ALA A 164 3.38 -3.65 -17.23
N ARG A 165 3.50 -4.95 -17.53
CA ARG A 165 4.20 -5.44 -18.73
C ARG A 165 3.52 -4.97 -20.01
N ALA A 166 2.19 -5.07 -20.10
CA ALA A 166 1.44 -4.62 -21.26
C ALA A 166 1.53 -3.11 -21.50
N ASN A 167 1.81 -2.32 -20.46
CA ASN A 167 1.90 -0.87 -20.53
C ASN A 167 3.33 -0.31 -20.50
N GLY A 168 4.35 -1.17 -20.37
CA GLY A 168 5.75 -0.75 -20.27
C GLY A 168 6.07 0.01 -18.97
N CYS A 169 5.38 -0.34 -17.87
CA CYS A 169 5.47 0.33 -16.56
C CYS A 169 6.17 -0.51 -15.49
N LEU A 170 6.98 -1.51 -15.88
CA LEU A 170 7.74 -2.30 -14.92
C LEU A 170 8.86 -1.45 -14.29
N PRO A 171 9.03 -1.48 -12.96
CA PRO A 171 10.13 -0.78 -12.30
C PRO A 171 11.47 -1.37 -12.74
N THR A 172 12.44 -0.49 -13.05
CA THR A 172 13.82 -0.90 -13.37
C THR A 172 14.62 -1.06 -12.07
N GLY A 173 15.60 -1.97 -12.06
CA GLY A 173 16.44 -2.22 -10.89
C GLY A 173 17.39 -1.08 -10.52
N GLU A 174 17.49 -0.05 -11.35
CA GLU A 174 18.41 1.09 -11.16
C GLU A 174 18.06 1.93 -9.92
N GLU A 175 16.76 2.02 -9.57
CA GLU A 175 16.28 2.74 -8.39
C GLU A 175 16.79 2.11 -7.06
N GLU A 176 17.16 0.82 -7.05
CA GLU A 176 17.76 0.17 -5.87
C GLU A 176 19.18 0.66 -5.60
N MET A 177 19.95 0.92 -6.66
CA MET A 177 21.33 1.40 -6.51
C MET A 177 21.33 2.82 -5.94
N GLU A 178 20.42 3.68 -6.40
CA GLU A 178 20.33 5.06 -5.89
C GLU A 178 19.93 5.09 -4.40
N GLU A 179 18.91 4.33 -3.98
CA GLU A 179 18.52 4.29 -2.56
C GLU A 179 19.61 3.67 -1.66
N ALA A 180 20.25 2.59 -2.12
CA ALA A 180 21.33 1.95 -1.39
C ALA A 180 22.58 2.85 -1.28
N GLU A 181 22.94 3.55 -2.36
CA GLU A 181 24.01 4.55 -2.38
C GLU A 181 23.69 5.73 -1.47
N GLU A 182 22.44 6.20 -1.44
CA GLU A 182 22.02 7.30 -0.56
C GLU A 182 22.06 6.91 0.93
N GLU A 183 21.62 5.70 1.28
CA GLU A 183 21.73 5.20 2.66
C GLU A 183 23.19 4.93 3.07
N LEU A 184 24.05 4.49 2.14
CA LEU A 184 25.49 4.39 2.36
C LEU A 184 26.10 5.77 2.62
N ARG A 185 25.80 6.77 1.78
CA ARG A 185 26.24 8.16 1.99
C ARG A 185 25.81 8.71 3.35
N LYS A 186 24.55 8.50 3.75
CA LYS A 186 24.05 8.93 5.07
C LYS A 186 24.76 8.24 6.23
N ARG A 187 25.12 6.95 6.09
CA ARG A 187 25.91 6.24 7.09
C ARG A 187 27.34 6.78 7.17
N GLU A 188 27.97 7.06 6.04
CA GLU A 188 29.30 7.67 5.97
C GLU A 188 29.32 9.06 6.63
N ASP A 189 28.31 9.90 6.37
CA ASP A 189 28.15 11.22 6.99
C ASP A 189 27.99 11.13 8.53
N LEU A 190 27.26 10.12 9.02
CA LEU A 190 27.11 9.89 10.48
C LEU A 190 28.41 9.44 11.15
N VAL A 191 29.22 8.62 10.45
CA VAL A 191 30.53 8.18 10.95
C VAL A 191 31.52 9.35 10.97
N GLN A 192 31.49 10.23 9.97
CA GLN A 192 32.31 11.44 9.94
C GLN A 192 31.94 12.42 11.07
N ASN A 193 30.64 12.62 11.34
CA ASN A 193 30.19 13.52 12.41
C ASN A 193 30.42 12.99 13.84
N TRP A 194 30.62 11.68 14.04
CA TRP A 194 31.00 11.11 15.34
C TRP A 194 32.53 11.15 15.59
N GLY A 195 33.33 11.47 14.55
CA GLY A 195 34.79 11.55 14.63
C GLY A 195 35.33 12.76 15.41
N ASP A 196 34.54 13.81 15.61
CA ASP A 196 34.99 15.07 16.22
C ASP A 196 34.98 15.10 17.77
N GLY A 197 34.86 13.93 18.41
CA GLY A 197 34.83 13.78 19.87
C GLY A 197 36.14 13.36 20.54
N VAL A 198 37.25 13.18 19.79
CA VAL A 198 38.55 12.81 20.37
C VAL A 198 39.58 13.89 20.06
N ASN A 199 39.81 14.75 21.05
CA ASN A 199 40.80 15.80 21.02
C ASN A 199 42.21 15.19 21.14
N VAL A 200 42.95 15.12 20.02
CA VAL A 200 44.41 15.02 20.06
C VAL A 200 44.98 16.19 19.26
N SER A 201 45.51 17.14 20.02
CA SER A 201 46.20 18.33 19.55
C SER A 201 47.47 18.00 18.76
N ALA A 202 47.58 18.48 17.51
CA ALA A 202 48.84 18.90 16.89
C ALA A 202 48.63 19.63 15.54
N THR A 203 48.84 20.97 15.58
CA THR A 203 49.50 21.85 14.58
C THR A 203 49.12 21.88 13.08
N ASN A 204 48.71 23.09 12.66
CA ASN A 204 48.64 23.70 11.32
C ASN A 204 49.65 23.23 10.26
N MET A 205 49.17 23.11 9.01
CA MET A 205 49.66 23.87 7.83
C MET A 205 48.72 23.70 6.62
N GLY A 206 48.33 24.81 5.99
CA GLY A 206 48.41 24.96 4.52
C GLY A 206 47.19 24.71 3.62
N SER A 207 46.75 25.82 3.01
CA SER A 207 46.37 26.00 1.60
C SER A 207 44.96 25.66 1.07
N GLU A 208 44.47 26.66 0.34
CA GLU A 208 43.22 26.84 -0.42
C GLU A 208 42.86 25.72 -1.42
N ALA A 209 41.55 25.53 -1.65
CA ALA A 209 40.98 25.48 -3.01
C ALA A 209 39.47 25.73 -2.97
N LYS A 210 39.07 26.90 -3.47
CA LYS A 210 37.68 27.26 -3.78
C LYS A 210 37.31 26.59 -5.10
N VAL A 211 36.34 25.67 -5.11
CA VAL A 211 35.68 25.22 -6.34
C VAL A 211 34.18 25.42 -6.17
N ASN A 212 33.71 26.51 -6.79
CA ASN A 212 32.31 26.71 -7.14
C ASN A 212 31.98 25.70 -8.25
N ARG A 213 30.94 24.87 -8.06
CA ARG A 213 30.27 24.19 -9.17
C ARG A 213 28.77 24.22 -8.92
N ASP A 214 28.10 24.95 -9.80
CA ASP A 214 26.66 25.00 -9.98
C ASP A 214 26.10 23.57 -10.14
N SER A 215 25.01 23.27 -9.43
CA SER A 215 24.25 22.02 -9.55
C SER A 215 22.76 22.28 -9.81
N ASP A 216 22.48 23.14 -10.80
CA ASP A 216 21.17 23.21 -11.45
C ASP A 216 21.06 22.10 -12.51
N CYS A 217 20.87 20.84 -12.10
CA CYS A 217 20.46 19.78 -13.05
C CYS A 217 19.92 18.48 -12.42
N VAL A 218 19.04 18.52 -11.41
CA VAL A 218 18.31 17.31 -10.98
C VAL A 218 16.89 17.65 -10.54
N ASN A 219 15.99 18.02 -11.47
CA ASN A 219 14.56 18.07 -11.12
C ASN A 219 13.56 17.99 -12.30
N LYS A 220 13.96 17.46 -13.46
CA LYS A 220 13.05 17.37 -14.64
C LYS A 220 12.54 15.97 -14.95
N SER A 221 13.16 14.91 -14.45
CA SER A 221 12.79 13.52 -14.81
C SER A 221 11.64 12.95 -13.98
N CYS A 222 11.44 13.40 -12.74
CA CYS A 222 10.41 12.85 -11.84
C CYS A 222 8.97 13.33 -12.17
N LYS A 223 8.82 14.53 -12.78
CA LYS A 223 7.51 15.05 -13.20
C LYS A 223 6.96 14.39 -14.47
N ILE A 224 7.82 13.79 -15.30
CA ILE A 224 7.43 13.21 -16.58
C ILE A 224 6.73 11.85 -16.41
N LEU A 225 7.10 11.07 -15.39
CA LEU A 225 6.50 9.76 -15.12
C LEU A 225 5.10 9.89 -14.50
N GLN A 226 4.89 10.84 -13.58
CA GLN A 226 3.55 11.15 -13.06
C GLN A 226 2.62 11.71 -14.15
N TRP A 227 3.12 12.54 -15.06
CA TRP A 227 2.33 13.07 -16.17
C TRP A 227 1.97 12.02 -17.22
N LYS A 228 2.88 11.09 -17.56
CA LYS A 228 2.60 10.07 -18.58
C LYS A 228 1.58 9.03 -18.11
N CYS A 229 1.55 8.68 -16.82
CA CYS A 229 0.49 7.82 -16.26
C CYS A 229 -0.85 8.56 -16.09
N ALA A 230 -0.84 9.81 -15.61
CA ALA A 230 -2.08 10.59 -15.42
C ALA A 230 -2.74 11.01 -16.75
N ILE A 231 -1.95 11.37 -17.78
CA ILE A 231 -2.49 11.80 -19.09
C ILE A 231 -3.09 10.63 -19.86
N LYS A 232 -2.47 9.44 -19.81
CA LYS A 232 -3.04 8.25 -20.48
C LYS A 232 -4.40 7.86 -19.87
N TYR A 233 -4.55 8.04 -18.57
CA TYR A 233 -5.78 7.74 -17.83
C TYR A 233 -6.91 8.76 -18.07
N CYS A 234 -6.62 10.07 -18.12
CA CYS A 234 -7.63 11.06 -18.46
C CYS A 234 -8.12 10.95 -19.91
N TYR A 235 -7.23 10.65 -20.88
CA TYR A 235 -7.64 10.57 -22.29
C TYR A 235 -8.49 9.33 -22.62
N LEU A 236 -8.22 8.18 -21.99
CA LEU A 236 -8.99 6.95 -22.24
C LEU A 236 -10.37 6.94 -21.56
N THR A 237 -10.57 7.76 -20.53
CA THR A 237 -11.88 7.90 -19.87
C THR A 237 -12.78 8.91 -20.61
N ALA A 238 -12.21 9.90 -21.28
CA ALA A 238 -12.94 10.87 -22.11
C ALA A 238 -13.42 10.30 -23.47
N LEU A 239 -12.78 9.24 -23.98
CA LEU A 239 -13.13 8.62 -25.28
C LEU A 239 -14.19 7.49 -25.18
N ARG A 240 -14.79 7.27 -24.01
CA ARG A 240 -15.88 6.29 -23.80
C ARG A 240 -17.25 6.92 -23.52
N VAL A 241 -17.37 8.25 -23.62
CA VAL A 241 -18.63 9.00 -23.39
C VAL A 241 -19.13 9.73 -24.65
N HIS A 242 -18.72 9.28 -25.84
CA HIS A 242 -19.34 9.67 -27.11
C HIS A 242 -19.57 8.46 -28.01
#